data_AF-A0A971NI72-F1
#
_entry.id   AF-A0A971NI72-F1
#
_cell.length_a   1.000
_cell.length_b   1.000
_cell.length_c   1.000
_cell.angle_alpha   90.00
_cell.angle_beta   90.00
_cell.angle_gamma   90.00
#
_symmetry.space_group_name_H-M   'P 1'
#
loop_
_entity.id
_entity.type
_entity.pdbx_description
1 polymer ?
#
loop_
_entity_poly.entity_id
_entity_poly.type
_entity_poly.pdbx_seq_one_letter_code
_entity_poly.pdbx_strand_id
1 'polypeptide(L)'
;TDKIQDGRITVDQGVIAGCAGGMYDNIAEAAAILGGHSVGDGYFSLSIYPPSIPVNLELIKSGVQRQLMESGALFKSCFCGPCFGAGDVPGNDTLSVRHTTRNFPNREGSKPTDGQISGVMLMDARSIAATARNGGVLTAATDVDYNAPKTRSCEFDRGVYDKRVYKGFGRAEPETELRMGPNITEWPKIPALADNMLLRLASVIHDPVTTTDELIPSGETSSYRSNPVKLSQFTLSRRDPGYVGRAKETAALESGRTSGNYPPEMKSVMKKLGLAEDTLKNTSVSSAIFAEKPGDGSAREQAASCQRVLGGGANICFEFATKRYRSNCINWGMLPFTIDRSVPFDYSVGDWVFVPGVRKAVESGVEDIPAKVVTAYGTADITLHLKGLTADEKQIILDGCLMNYYANPVKE
;
A
#
# COMPACT_ATOMS: atom_id res chain seq x y z
N THR A 1 -6.64 -30.38 7.53
CA THR A 1 -7.30 -31.65 7.14
C THR A 1 -8.77 -31.67 7.56
N ASP A 2 -9.20 -30.76 8.44
CA ASP A 2 -10.59 -30.48 8.84
C ASP A 2 -11.49 -29.88 7.73
N LYS A 3 -10.89 -29.18 6.75
CA LYS A 3 -11.61 -28.59 5.59
C LYS A 3 -12.03 -29.59 4.52
N ILE A 4 -11.73 -30.88 4.69
CA ILE A 4 -12.19 -31.94 3.80
C ILE A 4 -13.08 -32.86 4.62
N GLN A 5 -14.39 -32.84 4.33
CA GLN A 5 -15.40 -33.64 5.00
C GLN A 5 -16.10 -34.48 3.94
N ASP A 6 -16.09 -35.80 4.11
CA ASP A 6 -16.66 -36.77 3.16
C ASP A 6 -16.22 -36.56 1.70
N GLY A 7 -14.94 -36.22 1.51
CA GLY A 7 -14.34 -35.97 0.20
C GLY A 7 -14.72 -34.63 -0.44
N ARG A 8 -15.43 -33.75 0.28
CA ARG A 8 -15.82 -32.41 -0.16
C ARG A 8 -15.09 -31.33 0.62
N ILE A 9 -14.81 -30.22 -0.03
CA ILE A 9 -14.18 -29.06 0.60
C ILE A 9 -15.25 -28.28 1.35
N THR A 10 -15.01 -27.96 2.62
CA THR A 10 -15.83 -27.06 3.43
C THR A 10 -15.11 -25.75 3.67
N VAL A 11 -15.87 -24.66 3.70
CA VAL A 11 -15.40 -23.31 3.97
C VAL A 11 -16.17 -22.75 5.16
N ASP A 12 -15.57 -21.82 5.90
CA ASP A 12 -16.16 -21.29 7.13
C ASP A 12 -16.75 -19.88 6.94
N GLN A 13 -16.38 -19.20 5.86
CA GLN A 13 -16.77 -17.81 5.66
C GLN A 13 -17.00 -17.49 4.18
N GLY A 14 -18.21 -17.06 3.84
CA GLY A 14 -18.57 -16.47 2.55
C GLY A 14 -18.68 -14.95 2.64
N VAL A 15 -18.07 -14.24 1.69
CA VAL A 15 -18.10 -12.77 1.64
C VAL A 15 -18.42 -12.27 0.24
N ILE A 16 -19.49 -11.50 0.11
CA ILE A 16 -19.83 -10.76 -1.11
C ILE A 16 -19.62 -9.27 -0.79
N ALA A 17 -18.58 -8.64 -1.35
CA ALA A 17 -18.19 -7.32 -0.84
C ALA A 17 -17.69 -6.29 -1.84
N GLY A 18 -17.98 -5.04 -1.48
CA GLY A 18 -17.33 -3.85 -2.01
C GLY A 18 -17.66 -3.58 -3.47
N CYS A 19 -16.75 -2.88 -4.14
CA CYS A 19 -16.94 -2.42 -5.52
C CYS A 19 -16.91 -3.53 -6.59
N ALA A 20 -16.62 -4.78 -6.22
CA ALA A 20 -16.63 -5.92 -7.14
C ALA A 20 -17.83 -6.82 -6.86
N GLY A 21 -17.80 -7.58 -5.76
CA GLY A 21 -18.87 -8.51 -5.43
C GLY A 21 -20.14 -7.84 -4.93
N GLY A 22 -20.03 -6.67 -4.27
CA GLY A 22 -21.17 -6.00 -3.65
C GLY A 22 -22.14 -5.32 -4.62
N MET A 23 -21.94 -5.41 -5.94
CA MET A 23 -22.84 -4.80 -6.92
C MET A 23 -24.26 -5.37 -6.84
N TYR A 24 -25.27 -4.56 -7.22
CA TYR A 24 -26.69 -4.93 -7.11
C TYR A 24 -26.97 -6.29 -7.75
N ASP A 25 -26.55 -6.49 -9.00
CA ASP A 25 -26.84 -7.73 -9.75
C ASP A 25 -26.24 -8.96 -9.06
N ASN A 26 -25.01 -8.86 -8.57
CA ASN A 26 -24.36 -9.94 -7.83
C ASN A 26 -25.12 -10.30 -6.55
N ILE A 27 -25.62 -9.30 -5.81
CA ILE A 27 -26.39 -9.51 -4.58
C ILE A 27 -27.79 -10.06 -4.91
N ALA A 28 -28.42 -9.60 -6.00
CA ALA A 28 -29.72 -10.08 -6.45
C ALA A 28 -29.67 -11.55 -6.89
N GLU A 29 -28.62 -11.94 -7.61
CA GLU A 29 -28.34 -13.33 -7.97
C GLU A 29 -28.14 -14.21 -6.74
N ALA A 30 -27.35 -13.73 -5.77
CA ALA A 30 -27.15 -14.44 -4.50
C ALA A 30 -28.48 -14.63 -3.73
N ALA A 31 -29.33 -13.60 -3.70
CA ALA A 31 -30.65 -13.67 -3.08
C ALA A 31 -31.54 -14.71 -3.78
N ALA A 32 -31.54 -14.72 -5.12
CA ALA A 32 -32.32 -15.67 -5.90
C ALA A 32 -31.91 -17.13 -5.64
N ILE A 33 -30.61 -17.41 -5.54
CA ILE A 33 -30.07 -18.73 -5.19
C ILE A 33 -30.48 -19.15 -3.77
N LEU A 34 -30.48 -18.22 -2.82
CA LEU A 34 -30.85 -18.47 -1.42
C LEU A 34 -32.37 -18.38 -1.16
N GLY A 35 -33.19 -18.06 -2.16
CA GLY A 35 -34.63 -17.88 -1.99
C GLY A 35 -35.30 -19.12 -1.40
N GLY A 36 -35.91 -18.97 -0.22
CA GLY A 36 -36.56 -20.07 0.51
C GLY A 36 -35.61 -21.08 1.17
N HIS A 37 -34.30 -20.80 1.18
CA HIS A 37 -33.28 -21.64 1.80
C HIS A 37 -32.63 -20.90 2.99
N SER A 38 -31.91 -21.65 3.83
CA SER A 38 -31.13 -21.13 4.96
C SER A 38 -29.64 -21.26 4.67
N VAL A 39 -28.83 -20.33 5.18
CA VAL A 39 -27.36 -20.44 5.21
C VAL A 39 -26.87 -21.46 6.25
N GLY A 40 -27.79 -22.01 7.06
CA GLY A 40 -27.50 -22.91 8.18
C GLY A 40 -27.34 -22.17 9.51
N ASP A 41 -27.18 -22.94 10.58
CA ASP A 41 -26.97 -22.49 11.97
C ASP A 41 -25.62 -22.96 12.55
N GLY A 42 -24.75 -23.49 11.69
CA GLY A 42 -23.41 -23.95 12.04
C GLY A 42 -22.36 -22.83 12.04
N TYR A 43 -21.09 -23.24 11.94
CA TYR A 43 -19.95 -22.31 11.99
C TYR A 43 -19.83 -21.41 10.74
N PHE A 44 -20.36 -21.86 9.60
CA PHE A 44 -20.32 -21.09 8.36
C PHE A 44 -21.10 -19.77 8.49
N SER A 45 -20.51 -18.68 7.99
CA SER A 45 -21.17 -17.37 7.94
C SER A 45 -21.14 -16.77 6.53
N LEU A 46 -22.22 -16.10 6.14
CA LEU A 46 -22.30 -15.32 4.91
C LEU A 46 -22.47 -13.84 5.23
N SER A 47 -21.50 -13.02 4.81
CA SER A 47 -21.56 -11.57 4.96
C SER A 47 -21.70 -10.85 3.61
N ILE A 48 -22.55 -9.83 3.57
CA ILE A 48 -22.83 -9.04 2.37
C ILE A 48 -22.56 -7.56 2.63
N TYR A 49 -21.66 -6.97 1.84
CA TYR A 49 -21.29 -5.55 1.89
C TYR A 49 -21.69 -4.86 0.59
N PRO A 50 -22.78 -4.06 0.59
CA PRO A 50 -23.13 -3.24 -0.56
C PRO A 50 -22.04 -2.19 -0.86
N PRO A 51 -21.99 -1.66 -2.09
CA PRO A 51 -20.92 -0.79 -2.53
C PRO A 51 -21.18 0.67 -2.18
N SER A 52 -22.44 1.06 -1.96
CA SER A 52 -22.85 2.44 -1.72
C SER A 52 -24.24 2.51 -1.08
N ILE A 53 -24.56 3.65 -0.47
CA ILE A 53 -25.89 3.89 0.13
C ILE A 53 -27.02 3.84 -0.92
N PRO A 54 -26.90 4.43 -2.13
CA PRO A 54 -27.94 4.31 -3.16
C PRO A 54 -28.22 2.86 -3.57
N VAL A 55 -27.18 2.04 -3.77
CA VAL A 55 -27.36 0.61 -4.11
C VAL A 55 -28.01 -0.13 -2.93
N ASN A 56 -27.59 0.15 -1.70
CA ASN A 56 -28.22 -0.44 -0.52
C ASN A 56 -29.71 -0.08 -0.42
N LEU A 57 -30.06 1.19 -0.63
CA LEU A 57 -31.45 1.62 -0.66
C LEU A 57 -32.27 0.89 -1.72
N GLU A 58 -31.67 0.61 -2.88
CA GLU A 58 -32.31 -0.13 -3.96
C GLU A 58 -32.51 -1.62 -3.60
N LEU A 59 -31.55 -2.23 -2.89
CA LEU A 59 -31.68 -3.59 -2.33
C LEU A 59 -32.80 -3.68 -1.28
N ILE A 60 -33.03 -2.61 -0.51
CA ILE A 60 -34.17 -2.50 0.41
C ILE A 60 -35.48 -2.38 -0.37
N LYS A 61 -35.56 -1.43 -1.31
CA LYS A 61 -36.78 -1.17 -2.11
C LYS A 61 -37.21 -2.36 -2.97
N SER A 62 -36.26 -3.17 -3.45
CA SER A 62 -36.54 -4.42 -4.21
C SER A 62 -36.98 -5.56 -3.31
N GLY A 63 -36.70 -5.51 -2.00
CA GLY A 63 -36.84 -6.64 -1.10
C GLY A 63 -35.71 -7.67 -1.17
N VAL A 64 -34.69 -7.44 -2.01
CA VAL A 64 -33.51 -8.34 -2.13
C VAL A 64 -32.77 -8.45 -0.79
N GLN A 65 -32.59 -7.34 -0.08
CA GLN A 65 -31.94 -7.37 1.24
C GLN A 65 -32.77 -8.16 2.26
N ARG A 66 -34.11 -8.01 2.24
CA ARG A 66 -35.00 -8.76 3.13
C ARG A 66 -34.83 -10.27 2.90
N GLN A 67 -34.88 -10.71 1.64
CA GLN A 67 -34.74 -12.12 1.27
C GLN A 67 -33.42 -12.74 1.77
N LEU A 68 -32.31 -11.99 1.68
CA LEU A 68 -31.01 -12.45 2.20
C LEU A 68 -30.96 -12.48 3.73
N MET A 69 -31.59 -11.53 4.40
CA MET A 69 -31.67 -11.54 5.87
C MET A 69 -32.54 -12.70 6.36
N GLU A 70 -33.63 -13.01 5.66
CA GLU A 70 -34.51 -14.16 5.94
C GLU A 70 -33.76 -15.50 5.77
N SER A 71 -32.78 -15.58 4.87
CA SER A 71 -31.93 -16.78 4.74
C SER A 71 -30.85 -16.89 5.82
N GLY A 72 -30.70 -15.89 6.71
CA GLY A 72 -29.66 -15.85 7.74
C GLY A 72 -28.34 -15.16 7.32
N ALA A 73 -28.29 -14.52 6.14
CA ALA A 73 -27.11 -13.77 5.74
C ALA A 73 -26.95 -12.47 6.55
N LEU A 74 -25.71 -12.11 6.87
CA LEU A 74 -25.36 -10.92 7.63
C LEU A 74 -25.14 -9.73 6.71
N PHE A 75 -26.02 -8.74 6.80
CA PHE A 75 -25.91 -7.54 5.99
C PHE A 75 -25.10 -6.45 6.70
N LYS A 76 -24.11 -5.88 6.02
CA LYS A 76 -23.10 -4.98 6.60
C LYS A 76 -23.23 -3.56 6.02
N SER A 77 -22.57 -2.60 6.66
CA SER A 77 -22.53 -1.22 6.18
C SER A 77 -21.78 -1.11 4.84
N CYS A 78 -22.10 -0.08 4.05
CA CYS A 78 -21.48 0.15 2.75
C CYS A 78 -20.01 0.55 2.90
N PHE A 79 -19.13 -0.44 2.87
CA PHE A 79 -17.72 -0.32 3.22
C PHE A 79 -16.89 -1.38 2.48
N CYS A 80 -15.63 -1.08 2.20
CA CYS A 80 -14.71 -2.06 1.59
C CYS A 80 -14.53 -3.32 2.46
N GLY A 81 -14.54 -3.12 3.79
CA GLY A 81 -14.51 -4.18 4.79
C GLY A 81 -13.42 -5.24 4.56
N PRO A 82 -13.78 -6.53 4.51
CA PRO A 82 -12.84 -7.64 4.39
C PRO A 82 -11.95 -7.60 3.14
N CYS A 83 -12.30 -6.81 2.11
CA CYS A 83 -11.47 -6.64 0.90
C CYS A 83 -10.08 -6.03 1.17
N PHE A 84 -9.91 -5.31 2.27
CA PHE A 84 -8.61 -4.76 2.68
C PHE A 84 -8.20 -5.15 4.11
N GLY A 85 -8.88 -6.17 4.66
CA GLY A 85 -8.57 -6.74 5.96
C GLY A 85 -9.14 -5.97 7.14
N ALA A 86 -10.33 -5.37 7.00
CA ALA A 86 -11.03 -4.71 8.09
C ALA A 86 -12.48 -5.22 8.23
N GLY A 87 -12.85 -5.77 9.39
CA GLY A 87 -14.14 -6.42 9.55
C GLY A 87 -14.20 -7.78 8.84
N ASP A 88 -14.86 -8.75 9.47
CA ASP A 88 -14.92 -10.14 9.03
C ASP A 88 -13.52 -10.72 8.67
N VAL A 89 -12.51 -10.36 9.48
CA VAL A 89 -11.17 -10.97 9.43
C VAL A 89 -11.33 -12.45 9.79
N PRO A 90 -10.82 -13.39 8.96
CA PRO A 90 -11.04 -14.81 9.18
C PRO A 90 -10.29 -15.27 10.44
N GLY A 91 -10.84 -16.25 11.15
CA GLY A 91 -10.19 -16.85 12.32
C GLY A 91 -8.94 -17.66 11.94
N ASN A 92 -8.22 -18.15 12.95
CA ASN A 92 -7.14 -19.11 12.70
C ASN A 92 -7.70 -20.38 12.02
N ASP A 93 -6.95 -20.94 11.07
CA ASP A 93 -7.31 -22.11 10.26
C ASP A 93 -8.62 -21.96 9.48
N THR A 94 -9.12 -20.74 9.31
CA THR A 94 -10.35 -20.47 8.55
C THR A 94 -10.07 -20.47 7.05
N LEU A 95 -10.95 -21.12 6.28
CA LEU A 95 -11.00 -21.01 4.82
C LEU A 95 -12.17 -20.10 4.40
N SER A 96 -11.85 -18.98 3.76
CA SER A 96 -12.83 -17.97 3.34
C SER A 96 -12.95 -17.88 1.82
N VAL A 97 -14.17 -17.86 1.30
CA VAL A 97 -14.49 -17.58 -0.10
C VAL A 97 -15.00 -16.15 -0.25
N ARG A 98 -14.41 -15.37 -1.16
CA ARG A 98 -14.68 -13.94 -1.26
C ARG A 98 -14.88 -13.48 -2.70
N HIS A 99 -15.97 -12.76 -2.96
CA HIS A 99 -16.13 -12.00 -4.19
C HIS A 99 -15.50 -10.62 -4.03
N THR A 100 -14.16 -10.64 -4.00
CA THR A 100 -13.29 -9.46 -3.98
C THR A 100 -12.23 -9.63 -5.08
N THR A 101 -11.29 -8.69 -5.21
CA THR A 101 -10.34 -8.68 -6.33
C THR A 101 -8.94 -9.18 -5.99
N ARG A 102 -8.63 -9.44 -4.71
CA ARG A 102 -7.27 -9.72 -4.22
C ARG A 102 -7.28 -10.61 -2.99
N ASN A 103 -6.35 -11.56 -2.94
CA ASN A 103 -6.13 -12.50 -1.84
C ASN A 103 -4.63 -12.72 -1.54
N PHE A 104 -3.79 -11.68 -1.72
CA PHE A 104 -2.38 -11.75 -1.30
C PHE A 104 -2.27 -12.14 0.19
N PRO A 105 -1.20 -12.85 0.60
CA PRO A 105 -1.01 -13.20 2.01
C PRO A 105 -1.19 -12.00 2.94
N ASN A 106 -1.97 -12.17 4.01
CA ASN A 106 -2.24 -11.17 5.05
C ASN A 106 -3.09 -9.97 4.60
N ARG A 107 -3.62 -9.99 3.37
CA ARG A 107 -4.52 -8.95 2.84
C ARG A 107 -5.85 -8.95 3.57
N GLU A 108 -6.28 -10.14 3.99
CA GLU A 108 -7.53 -10.43 4.67
C GLU A 108 -7.54 -10.02 6.15
N GLY A 109 -6.40 -9.59 6.68
CA GLY A 109 -6.26 -9.07 8.04
C GLY A 109 -5.64 -10.04 9.05
N SER A 110 -5.32 -11.27 8.66
CA SER A 110 -4.63 -12.24 9.51
C SER A 110 -3.25 -11.74 9.95
N LYS A 111 -2.81 -12.21 11.13
CA LYS A 111 -1.50 -11.89 11.71
C LYS A 111 -0.66 -13.17 11.91
N PRO A 112 0.08 -13.64 10.88
CA PRO A 112 0.89 -14.85 11.01
C PRO A 112 1.98 -14.76 12.08
N THR A 113 2.48 -13.55 12.36
CA THR A 113 3.45 -13.31 13.45
C THR A 113 2.88 -13.68 14.82
N ASP A 114 1.56 -13.64 14.96
CA ASP A 114 0.83 -13.96 16.19
C ASP A 114 0.24 -15.38 16.12
N GLY A 115 0.67 -16.18 15.14
CA GLY A 115 0.20 -17.56 14.93
C GLY A 115 -1.15 -17.68 14.22
N GLN A 116 -1.73 -16.59 13.70
CA GLN A 116 -2.99 -16.63 12.95
C GLN A 116 -2.73 -16.85 11.46
N ILE A 117 -3.14 -18.01 10.94
CA ILE A 117 -3.08 -18.36 9.52
C ILE A 117 -4.50 -18.58 9.00
N SER A 118 -4.80 -18.05 7.81
CA SER A 118 -6.09 -18.24 7.14
C SER A 118 -5.93 -18.35 5.63
N GLY A 119 -6.85 -19.05 4.97
CA GLY A 119 -6.91 -19.17 3.52
C GLY A 119 -8.02 -18.30 2.92
N VAL A 120 -7.74 -17.65 1.79
CA VAL A 120 -8.75 -16.89 1.02
C VAL A 120 -8.77 -17.33 -0.44
N MET A 121 -9.93 -17.78 -0.90
CA MET A 121 -10.23 -18.10 -2.29
C MET A 121 -11.10 -17.00 -2.90
N LEU A 122 -10.70 -16.46 -4.05
CA LEU A 122 -11.54 -15.55 -4.81
C LEU A 122 -12.61 -16.34 -5.56
N MET A 123 -13.88 -15.93 -5.42
CA MET A 123 -15.02 -16.67 -5.97
C MET A 123 -16.17 -15.71 -6.30
N ASP A 124 -16.95 -16.01 -7.34
CA ASP A 124 -18.09 -15.18 -7.74
C ASP A 124 -19.27 -15.30 -6.75
N ALA A 125 -20.16 -14.31 -6.76
CA ALA A 125 -21.24 -14.20 -5.77
C ALA A 125 -22.23 -15.36 -5.85
N ARG A 126 -22.45 -15.94 -7.04
CA ARG A 126 -23.39 -17.04 -7.22
C ARG A 126 -22.86 -18.32 -6.59
N SER A 127 -21.59 -18.64 -6.83
CA SER A 127 -20.97 -19.83 -6.23
C SER A 127 -20.85 -19.68 -4.70
N ILE A 128 -20.65 -18.45 -4.19
CA ILE A 128 -20.68 -18.18 -2.74
C ILE A 128 -22.08 -18.44 -2.18
N ALA A 129 -23.13 -17.98 -2.87
CA ALA A 129 -24.50 -18.24 -2.46
C ALA A 129 -24.89 -19.74 -2.53
N ALA A 130 -24.42 -20.45 -3.56
CA ALA A 130 -24.62 -21.90 -3.68
C ALA A 130 -23.92 -22.66 -2.54
N THR A 131 -22.69 -22.26 -2.21
CA THR A 131 -21.94 -22.78 -1.06
C THR A 131 -22.66 -22.50 0.26
N ALA A 132 -23.23 -21.30 0.41
CA ALA A 132 -24.01 -20.95 1.60
C ALA A 132 -25.31 -21.76 1.70
N ARG A 133 -26.03 -21.96 0.60
CA ARG A 133 -27.23 -22.83 0.51
C ARG A 133 -26.92 -24.27 0.94
N ASN A 134 -25.67 -24.71 0.78
CA ASN A 134 -25.20 -26.05 1.12
C ASN A 134 -24.39 -26.10 2.43
N GLY A 135 -24.63 -25.15 3.35
CA GLY A 135 -24.05 -25.17 4.70
C GLY A 135 -22.52 -24.99 4.75
N GLY A 136 -21.93 -24.31 3.76
CA GLY A 136 -20.49 -24.09 3.67
C GLY A 136 -19.72 -25.16 2.89
N VAL A 137 -20.39 -26.16 2.32
CA VAL A 137 -19.75 -27.09 1.38
C VAL A 137 -19.51 -26.37 0.05
N LEU A 138 -18.26 -26.29 -0.40
CA LEU A 138 -17.87 -25.59 -1.63
C LEU A 138 -18.65 -26.14 -2.83
N THR A 139 -19.52 -25.30 -3.39
CA THR A 139 -20.50 -25.68 -4.41
C THR A 139 -20.49 -24.66 -5.55
N ALA A 140 -20.40 -25.13 -6.79
CA ALA A 140 -20.44 -24.25 -7.95
C ALA A 140 -21.86 -23.75 -8.22
N ALA A 141 -22.00 -22.51 -8.71
CA ALA A 141 -23.30 -21.98 -9.10
C ALA A 141 -24.01 -22.80 -10.18
N THR A 142 -23.25 -23.53 -11.02
CA THR A 142 -23.77 -24.40 -12.08
C THR A 142 -24.43 -25.67 -11.57
N ASP A 143 -24.21 -26.01 -10.30
CA ASP A 143 -24.71 -27.25 -9.68
C ASP A 143 -26.02 -27.02 -8.91
N VAL A 144 -26.55 -25.80 -8.93
CA VAL A 144 -27.78 -25.43 -8.23
C VAL A 144 -28.79 -24.81 -9.20
N ASP A 145 -30.01 -25.37 -9.21
CA ASP A 145 -31.13 -24.77 -9.92
C ASP A 145 -31.70 -23.60 -9.10
N TYR A 146 -31.95 -22.48 -9.79
CA TYR A 146 -32.63 -21.31 -9.25
C TYR A 146 -33.24 -20.48 -10.39
N ASN A 147 -34.24 -19.65 -10.06
CA ASN A 147 -34.80 -18.71 -11.00
C ASN A 147 -33.98 -17.42 -10.97
N ALA A 148 -33.28 -17.10 -12.06
CA ALA A 148 -32.53 -15.86 -12.16
C ALA A 148 -33.42 -14.62 -11.87
N PRO A 149 -32.90 -13.61 -11.15
CA PRO A 149 -33.66 -12.42 -10.87
C PRO A 149 -34.02 -11.70 -12.17
N LYS A 150 -35.24 -11.16 -12.25
CA LYS A 150 -35.63 -10.32 -13.39
C LYS A 150 -34.76 -9.08 -13.42
N THR A 151 -34.31 -8.69 -14.61
CA THR A 151 -33.62 -7.42 -14.83
C THR A 151 -34.49 -6.28 -14.33
N ARG A 152 -33.93 -5.45 -13.45
CA ARG A 152 -34.60 -4.27 -12.91
C ARG A 152 -34.00 -3.02 -13.51
N SER A 153 -34.85 -2.08 -13.91
CA SER A 153 -34.39 -0.71 -14.15
C SER A 153 -34.13 -0.04 -12.81
N CYS A 154 -32.87 0.30 -12.55
CA CYS A 154 -32.47 1.02 -11.36
C CYS A 154 -32.27 2.50 -11.72
N GLU A 155 -32.98 3.40 -11.03
CA GLU A 155 -32.79 4.84 -11.18
C GLU A 155 -31.85 5.38 -10.10
N PHE A 156 -30.93 6.26 -10.50
CA PHE A 156 -30.02 6.88 -9.55
C PHE A 156 -30.70 8.02 -8.78
N ASP A 157 -30.97 7.80 -7.49
CA ASP A 157 -31.44 8.84 -6.58
C ASP A 157 -30.26 9.59 -5.94
N ARG A 158 -29.99 10.81 -6.43
CA ARG A 158 -28.93 11.68 -5.90
C ARG A 158 -29.23 12.23 -4.51
N GLY A 159 -30.50 12.25 -4.09
CA GLY A 159 -30.95 12.91 -2.86
C GLY A 159 -30.26 12.39 -1.61
N VAL A 160 -29.78 11.14 -1.62
CA VAL A 160 -28.96 10.55 -0.55
C VAL A 160 -27.66 11.32 -0.33
N TYR A 161 -26.96 11.67 -1.41
CA TYR A 161 -25.71 12.41 -1.32
C TYR A 161 -25.94 13.90 -1.05
N ASP A 162 -26.99 14.49 -1.63
CA ASP A 162 -27.30 15.91 -1.45
C ASP A 162 -27.58 16.28 0.01
N LYS A 163 -28.03 15.32 0.84
CA LYS A 163 -28.30 15.50 2.28
C LYS A 163 -27.06 15.38 3.19
N ARG A 164 -25.91 14.90 2.69
CA ARG A 164 -24.74 14.58 3.54
C ARG A 164 -23.40 15.02 2.96
N VAL A 165 -23.25 15.04 1.64
CA VAL A 165 -21.98 15.31 0.96
C VAL A 165 -21.89 16.80 0.64
N TYR A 166 -20.93 17.49 1.26
CA TYR A 166 -20.59 18.86 0.91
C TYR A 166 -19.90 18.92 -0.47
N LYS A 167 -20.32 19.87 -1.31
CA LYS A 167 -19.80 20.08 -2.67
C LYS A 167 -18.99 21.39 -2.74
N GLY A 168 -17.76 21.35 -2.25
CA GLY A 168 -16.89 22.53 -2.16
C GLY A 168 -16.16 22.93 -3.45
N PHE A 169 -16.27 22.16 -4.54
CA PHE A 169 -15.62 22.51 -5.81
C PHE A 169 -16.15 23.84 -6.34
N GLY A 170 -15.26 24.83 -6.51
CA GLY A 170 -15.61 26.20 -6.90
C GLY A 170 -16.29 27.03 -5.80
N ARG A 171 -16.37 26.50 -4.58
CA ARG A 171 -17.01 27.15 -3.41
C ARG A 171 -16.20 26.86 -2.15
N ALA A 172 -14.92 27.24 -2.17
CA ALA A 172 -14.05 27.06 -1.02
C ALA A 172 -14.49 27.95 0.14
N GLU A 173 -14.37 27.44 1.37
CA GLU A 173 -14.60 28.19 2.61
C GLU A 173 -13.26 28.31 3.35
N PRO A 174 -12.34 29.21 2.91
CA PRO A 174 -10.95 29.24 3.38
C PRO A 174 -10.81 29.57 4.87
N GLU A 175 -11.76 30.32 5.42
CA GLU A 175 -11.79 30.70 6.84
C GLU A 175 -12.26 29.56 7.76
N THR A 176 -12.63 28.40 7.20
CA THR A 176 -13.10 27.27 7.99
C THR A 176 -11.92 26.63 8.72
N GLU A 177 -11.92 26.72 10.05
CA GLU A 177 -10.89 26.11 10.87
C GLU A 177 -10.86 24.58 10.70
N LEU A 178 -9.64 24.05 10.50
CA LEU A 178 -9.42 22.61 10.45
C LEU A 178 -9.60 22.00 11.84
N ARG A 179 -10.46 20.98 11.92
CA ARG A 179 -10.65 20.21 13.17
C ARG A 179 -9.54 19.18 13.32
N MET A 180 -8.61 19.47 14.21
CA MET A 180 -7.46 18.60 14.50
C MET A 180 -7.78 17.63 15.64
N GLY A 181 -7.34 16.38 15.49
CA GLY A 181 -7.36 15.38 16.56
C GLY A 181 -5.94 14.93 16.90
N PRO A 182 -5.73 14.14 17.97
CA PRO A 182 -4.41 13.66 18.40
C PRO A 182 -3.70 12.75 17.37
N ASN A 183 -4.39 12.41 16.29
CA ASN A 183 -3.90 11.59 15.19
C ASN A 183 -3.94 12.30 13.84
N ILE A 184 -4.12 13.62 13.82
CA ILE A 184 -3.97 14.46 12.64
C ILE A 184 -2.76 15.36 12.91
N THR A 185 -1.67 15.14 12.17
CA THR A 185 -0.42 15.87 12.39
C THR A 185 0.14 16.38 11.08
N GLU A 186 0.87 17.48 11.16
CA GLU A 186 1.58 18.06 10.02
C GLU A 186 2.58 17.09 9.39
N TRP A 187 2.82 17.28 8.10
CA TRP A 187 3.89 16.58 7.39
C TRP A 187 5.25 17.17 7.78
N PRO A 188 6.29 16.34 8.00
CA PRO A 188 7.64 16.85 8.19
C PRO A 188 8.11 17.67 6.98
N LYS A 189 8.91 18.72 7.24
CA LYS A 189 9.54 19.48 6.15
C LYS A 189 10.50 18.59 5.38
N ILE A 190 10.42 18.67 4.06
CA ILE A 190 11.25 17.91 3.13
C ILE A 190 12.24 18.90 2.50
N PRO A 191 13.56 18.76 2.72
CA PRO A 191 14.55 19.64 2.10
C PRO A 191 14.68 19.39 0.60
N ALA A 192 15.11 20.43 -0.12
CA ALA A 192 15.52 20.35 -1.52
C ALA A 192 16.72 19.39 -1.69
N LEU A 193 16.91 18.87 -2.91
CA LEU A 193 18.00 17.94 -3.22
C LEU A 193 19.38 18.60 -2.94
N ALA A 194 20.29 17.91 -2.25
CA ALA A 194 21.66 18.42 -2.04
C ALA A 194 22.55 18.19 -3.27
N ASP A 195 23.73 18.81 -3.33
CA ASP A 195 24.67 18.63 -4.46
C ASP A 195 25.07 17.16 -4.64
N ASN A 196 25.27 16.45 -3.53
CA ASN A 196 25.59 15.03 -3.49
C ASN A 196 24.63 14.28 -2.56
N MET A 197 24.57 12.95 -2.73
CA MET A 197 23.84 12.08 -1.81
C MET A 197 24.75 11.00 -1.22
N LEU A 198 24.62 10.76 0.08
CA LEU A 198 25.19 9.62 0.78
C LEU A 198 24.05 8.78 1.35
N LEU A 199 23.85 7.61 0.78
CA LEU A 199 22.75 6.70 1.08
C LEU A 199 23.24 5.55 1.96
N ARG A 200 22.58 5.28 3.08
CA ARG A 200 22.83 4.07 3.88
C ARG A 200 21.82 2.99 3.53
N LEU A 201 22.27 1.78 3.16
CA LEU A 201 21.37 0.66 2.89
C LEU A 201 20.68 0.21 4.20
N ALA A 202 19.42 0.58 4.36
CA ALA A 202 18.62 0.24 5.54
C ALA A 202 17.86 -1.08 5.36
N SER A 203 17.67 -1.56 4.13
CA SER A 203 17.12 -2.88 3.82
C SER A 203 17.64 -3.35 2.46
N VAL A 204 17.89 -4.65 2.33
CA VAL A 204 18.32 -5.31 1.09
C VAL A 204 17.46 -6.55 0.91
N ILE A 205 16.64 -6.56 -0.15
CA ILE A 205 15.60 -7.56 -0.39
C ILE A 205 15.83 -8.21 -1.75
N HIS A 206 16.15 -9.51 -1.75
CA HIS A 206 16.44 -10.29 -2.97
C HIS A 206 15.23 -11.07 -3.51
N ASP A 207 14.05 -10.89 -2.92
CA ASP A 207 12.85 -11.56 -3.44
C ASP A 207 12.50 -11.02 -4.82
N PRO A 208 12.02 -11.87 -5.75
CA PRO A 208 11.76 -11.49 -7.13
C PRO A 208 10.80 -10.31 -7.30
N VAL A 209 9.87 -10.13 -6.34
CA VAL A 209 8.90 -9.03 -6.29
C VAL A 209 8.66 -8.63 -4.84
N THR A 210 8.63 -7.33 -4.56
CA THR A 210 8.17 -6.79 -3.27
C THR A 210 6.89 -5.99 -3.46
N THR A 211 5.83 -6.39 -2.77
CA THR A 211 4.53 -5.74 -2.86
C THR A 211 4.46 -4.47 -2.01
N THR A 212 3.56 -3.56 -2.38
CA THR A 212 3.27 -2.36 -1.58
C THR A 212 2.66 -2.68 -0.21
N ASP A 213 2.05 -3.85 -0.03
CA ASP A 213 1.56 -4.34 1.26
C ASP A 213 2.70 -4.81 2.19
N GLU A 214 3.83 -5.27 1.64
CA GLU A 214 5.05 -5.56 2.38
C GLU A 214 5.82 -4.28 2.75
N LEU A 215 5.84 -3.28 1.84
CA LEU A 215 6.46 -1.98 2.09
C LEU A 215 5.72 -1.19 3.19
N ILE A 216 4.38 -1.20 3.16
CA ILE A 216 3.55 -0.60 4.20
C ILE A 216 2.25 -1.44 4.37
N PRO A 217 2.06 -2.10 5.52
CA PRO A 217 0.84 -2.86 5.78
C PRO A 217 -0.41 -1.98 5.69
N SER A 218 -1.55 -2.57 5.33
CA SER A 218 -2.87 -1.93 5.47
C SER A 218 -3.51 -2.31 6.82
N GLY A 219 -4.75 -2.80 6.83
CA GLY A 219 -5.45 -3.21 8.06
C GLY A 219 -5.44 -2.12 9.13
N GLU A 220 -4.99 -2.49 10.33
CA GLU A 220 -4.95 -1.64 11.52
C GLU A 220 -4.11 -0.36 11.35
N THR A 221 -3.11 -0.36 10.46
CA THR A 221 -2.27 0.84 10.22
C THR A 221 -3.07 1.97 9.55
N SER A 222 -4.18 1.63 8.89
CA SER A 222 -5.02 2.61 8.17
C SER A 222 -5.57 3.69 9.09
N SER A 223 -5.72 3.39 10.38
CA SER A 223 -6.09 4.34 11.42
C SER A 223 -5.09 5.49 11.56
N TYR A 224 -3.83 5.32 11.16
CA TYR A 224 -2.77 6.34 11.24
C TYR A 224 -2.56 7.15 9.96
N ARG A 225 -3.43 7.06 8.95
CA ARG A 225 -3.21 7.74 7.66
C ARG A 225 -3.12 9.26 7.72
N SER A 226 -3.66 9.89 8.75
CA SER A 226 -3.52 11.33 9.01
C SER A 226 -2.36 11.69 9.94
N ASN A 227 -1.58 10.69 10.40
CA ASN A 227 -0.40 10.87 11.22
C ASN A 227 0.83 10.22 10.54
N PRO A 228 1.55 10.95 9.67
CA PRO A 228 2.67 10.39 8.92
C PRO A 228 3.75 9.76 9.79
N VAL A 229 4.04 10.34 10.96
CA VAL A 229 5.09 9.85 11.88
C VAL A 229 4.71 8.53 12.54
N LYS A 230 3.45 8.39 12.98
CA LYS A 230 2.95 7.13 13.55
C LYS A 230 2.80 6.06 12.47
N LEU A 231 2.28 6.42 11.29
CA LEU A 231 2.14 5.48 10.19
C LEU A 231 3.51 4.94 9.73
N SER A 232 4.53 5.79 9.70
CA SER A 232 5.85 5.37 9.25
C SER A 232 6.50 4.33 10.17
N GLN A 233 6.04 4.17 11.42
CA GLN A 233 6.50 3.09 12.31
C GLN A 233 6.19 1.69 11.81
N PHE A 234 5.29 1.56 10.83
CA PHE A 234 4.93 0.28 10.22
C PHE A 234 5.66 0.00 8.90
N THR A 235 6.57 0.89 8.46
CA THR A 235 7.30 0.72 7.20
C THR A 235 8.13 -0.56 7.24
N LEU A 236 7.94 -1.43 6.24
CA LEU A 236 8.60 -2.73 6.13
C LEU A 236 8.42 -3.65 7.34
N SER A 237 7.50 -3.39 8.27
CA SER A 237 7.43 -4.13 9.54
C SER A 237 7.20 -5.64 9.40
N ARG A 238 6.52 -6.05 8.32
CA ARG A 238 6.26 -7.46 7.99
C ARG A 238 7.40 -8.12 7.20
N ARG A 239 8.29 -7.32 6.61
CA ARG A 239 9.33 -7.78 5.69
C ARG A 239 10.73 -7.71 6.30
N ASP A 240 11.01 -6.60 6.98
CA ASP A 240 12.27 -6.30 7.64
C ASP A 240 11.98 -5.46 8.90
N PRO A 241 11.69 -6.11 10.04
CA PRO A 241 11.35 -5.43 11.29
C PRO A 241 12.42 -4.45 11.80
N GLY A 242 13.68 -4.61 11.38
CA GLY A 242 14.77 -3.72 11.77
C GLY A 242 14.88 -2.44 10.94
N TYR A 243 14.12 -2.31 9.83
CA TYR A 243 14.21 -1.18 8.92
C TYR A 243 13.99 0.17 9.62
N VAL A 244 12.92 0.29 10.41
CA VAL A 244 12.55 1.57 11.04
C VAL A 244 13.65 2.09 11.97
N GLY A 245 14.30 1.19 12.72
CA GLY A 245 15.43 1.55 13.58
C GLY A 245 16.59 2.12 12.78
N ARG A 246 17.04 1.39 11.76
CA ARG A 246 18.17 1.80 10.89
C ARG A 246 17.89 3.07 10.10
N ALA A 247 16.66 3.26 9.63
CA ALA A 247 16.25 4.48 8.94
C ALA A 247 16.33 5.69 9.88
N LYS A 248 15.83 5.57 11.12
CA LYS A 248 15.93 6.63 12.15
C LYS A 248 17.36 6.94 12.56
N GLU A 249 18.21 5.92 12.69
CA GLU A 249 19.65 6.12 12.95
C GLU A 249 20.29 6.96 11.84
N THR A 250 19.95 6.67 10.58
CA THR A 250 20.44 7.44 9.43
C THR A 250 19.89 8.87 9.41
N ALA A 251 18.61 9.07 9.76
CA ALA A 251 18.01 10.39 9.89
C ALA A 251 18.64 11.22 11.03
N ALA A 252 19.10 10.57 12.11
CA ALA A 252 19.83 11.21 13.18
C ALA A 252 21.22 11.68 12.71
N LEU A 253 21.90 10.91 11.84
CA LEU A 253 23.15 11.34 11.19
C LEU A 253 22.93 12.60 10.35
N GLU A 254 21.85 12.65 9.56
CA GLU A 254 21.51 13.85 8.77
C GLU A 254 21.21 15.07 9.63
N SER A 255 20.45 14.86 10.72
CA SER A 255 20.14 15.93 11.68
C SER A 255 21.43 16.47 12.33
N GLY A 256 22.35 15.59 12.72
CA GLY A 256 23.67 15.98 13.23
C GLY A 256 24.50 16.73 12.19
N ARG A 257 24.52 16.25 10.94
CA ARG A 257 25.23 16.85 9.81
C ARG A 257 24.80 18.29 9.55
N THR A 258 23.49 18.56 9.55
CA THR A 258 22.96 19.93 9.36
C THR A 258 23.39 20.90 10.47
N SER A 259 23.74 20.38 11.65
CA SER A 259 24.29 21.14 12.78
C SER A 259 25.83 21.17 12.80
N GLY A 260 26.51 20.70 11.75
CA GLY A 260 27.98 20.66 11.67
C GLY A 260 28.63 19.50 12.44
N ASN A 261 27.84 18.54 12.96
CA ASN A 261 28.38 17.36 13.62
C ASN A 261 28.58 16.22 12.60
N TYR A 262 29.83 15.74 12.47
CA TYR A 262 30.19 14.65 11.57
C TYR A 262 30.76 13.46 12.39
N PRO A 263 29.94 12.45 12.72
CA PRO A 263 30.39 11.29 13.49
C PRO A 263 31.52 10.51 12.80
N PRO A 264 32.35 9.75 13.57
CA PRO A 264 33.48 8.98 13.02
C PRO A 264 33.11 8.06 11.85
N GLU A 265 31.91 7.49 11.87
CA GLU A 265 31.38 6.65 10.78
C GLU A 265 31.37 7.41 9.45
N MET A 266 30.79 8.62 9.39
CA MET A 266 30.70 9.42 8.17
C MET A 266 32.08 9.87 7.69
N LYS A 267 32.96 10.25 8.62
CA LYS A 267 34.35 10.62 8.31
C LYS A 267 35.14 9.46 7.70
N SER A 268 34.94 8.25 8.22
CA SER A 268 35.53 7.03 7.68
C SER A 268 35.07 6.76 6.25
N VAL A 269 33.78 6.97 5.96
CA VAL A 269 33.24 6.85 4.59
C VAL A 269 33.89 7.87 3.65
N MET A 270 33.97 9.15 4.03
CA MET A 270 34.65 10.18 3.23
C MET A 270 36.11 9.83 2.95
N LYS A 271 36.84 9.34 3.97
CA LYS A 271 38.22 8.88 3.83
C LYS A 271 38.36 7.74 2.83
N LYS A 272 37.47 6.72 2.88
CA LYS A 272 37.45 5.60 1.92
C LYS A 272 37.16 6.06 0.49
N LEU A 273 36.36 7.12 0.33
CA LEU A 273 36.08 7.74 -0.96
C LEU A 273 37.20 8.66 -1.46
N GLY A 274 38.21 8.96 -0.63
CA GLY A 274 39.26 9.93 -0.95
C GLY A 274 38.75 11.37 -0.99
N LEU A 275 37.67 11.69 -0.28
CA LEU A 275 37.02 12.99 -0.27
C LEU A 275 37.32 13.75 1.03
N ALA A 276 37.38 15.08 0.92
CA ALA A 276 37.48 15.95 2.11
C ALA A 276 36.21 15.87 2.96
N GLU A 277 36.34 15.94 4.29
CA GLU A 277 35.19 15.95 5.21
C GLU A 277 34.21 17.08 4.90
N ASP A 278 34.71 18.21 4.40
CA ASP A 278 33.90 19.38 4.02
C ASP A 278 32.87 19.07 2.92
N THR A 279 33.06 18.00 2.15
CA THR A 279 32.08 17.50 1.17
C THR A 279 30.73 17.17 1.84
N LEU A 280 30.74 16.80 3.13
CA LEU A 280 29.53 16.52 3.90
C LEU A 280 28.63 17.75 4.09
N LYS A 281 29.15 18.97 3.97
CA LYS A 281 28.33 20.20 4.04
C LYS A 281 27.26 20.22 2.94
N ASN A 282 27.62 19.74 1.74
CA ASN A 282 26.76 19.74 0.55
C ASN A 282 26.30 18.32 0.16
N THR A 283 26.38 17.35 1.07
CA THR A 283 25.95 15.97 0.84
C THR A 283 24.80 15.63 1.77
N SER A 284 23.62 15.35 1.24
CA SER A 284 22.51 14.86 2.08
C SER A 284 22.77 13.42 2.49
N VAL A 285 22.54 13.10 3.77
CA VAL A 285 22.59 11.75 4.32
C VAL A 285 21.17 11.22 4.44
N SER A 286 20.91 10.03 3.91
CA SER A 286 19.57 9.44 3.94
C SER A 286 19.63 7.93 3.86
N SER A 287 18.57 7.24 4.27
CA SER A 287 18.49 5.79 4.08
C SER A 287 18.07 5.46 2.64
N ALA A 288 18.42 4.25 2.20
CA ALA A 288 17.92 3.66 0.97
C ALA A 288 17.52 2.20 1.20
N ILE A 289 16.65 1.70 0.34
CA ILE A 289 16.38 0.26 0.23
C ILE A 289 16.88 -0.26 -1.11
N PHE A 290 17.36 -1.50 -1.10
CA PHE A 290 17.47 -2.31 -2.30
C PHE A 290 16.34 -3.35 -2.33
N ALA A 291 15.66 -3.47 -3.45
CA ALA A 291 14.72 -4.57 -3.73
C ALA A 291 14.79 -4.92 -5.22
N GLU A 292 14.73 -6.19 -5.60
CA GLU A 292 14.86 -6.55 -7.03
C GLU A 292 13.78 -5.91 -7.90
N LYS A 293 12.52 -6.03 -7.46
CA LYS A 293 11.35 -5.48 -8.15
C LYS A 293 10.29 -4.93 -7.20
N PRO A 294 10.47 -3.73 -6.62
CA PRO A 294 9.53 -3.18 -5.65
C PRO A 294 8.30 -2.54 -6.30
N GLY A 295 7.20 -2.53 -5.54
CA GLY A 295 6.04 -1.68 -5.83
C GLY A 295 4.87 -2.38 -6.51
N ASP A 296 4.74 -3.70 -6.37
CA ASP A 296 3.59 -4.42 -6.90
C ASP A 296 2.31 -4.20 -6.05
N GLY A 297 1.14 -4.32 -6.66
CA GLY A 297 -0.14 -4.33 -5.94
C GLY A 297 -0.86 -2.97 -5.86
N SER A 298 -0.97 -2.39 -4.67
CA SER A 298 -1.87 -1.27 -4.37
C SER A 298 -1.28 0.12 -4.70
N ALA A 299 -2.15 1.11 -4.90
CA ALA A 299 -1.78 2.47 -5.30
C ALA A 299 -1.15 3.36 -4.21
N ARG A 300 -0.87 2.80 -3.02
CA ARG A 300 -0.60 3.59 -1.81
C ARG A 300 0.69 4.39 -1.94
N GLU A 301 0.59 5.70 -1.90
CA GLU A 301 1.74 6.59 -1.80
C GLU A 301 2.52 6.39 -0.50
N GLN A 302 1.87 5.86 0.55
CA GLN A 302 2.47 5.59 1.86
C GLN A 302 3.65 4.62 1.76
N ALA A 303 3.68 3.78 0.73
CA ALA A 303 4.81 2.89 0.47
C ALA A 303 6.11 3.67 0.18
N ALA A 304 6.01 4.93 -0.27
CA ALA A 304 7.13 5.85 -0.45
C ALA A 304 7.16 6.91 0.67
N SER A 305 6.01 7.53 0.99
CA SER A 305 5.96 8.64 1.95
C SER A 305 6.42 8.24 3.35
N CYS A 306 6.10 7.03 3.80
CA CYS A 306 6.57 6.55 5.10
C CYS A 306 8.09 6.33 5.14
N GLN A 307 8.69 5.90 4.03
CA GLN A 307 10.15 5.84 3.92
C GLN A 307 10.74 7.27 3.99
N ARG A 308 10.16 8.21 3.23
CA ARG A 308 10.62 9.60 3.21
C ARG A 308 10.52 10.28 4.58
N VAL A 309 9.43 10.06 5.30
CA VAL A 309 9.19 10.56 6.67
C VAL A 309 10.23 10.02 7.66
N LEU A 310 10.74 8.80 7.45
CA LEU A 310 11.82 8.22 8.25
C LEU A 310 13.23 8.67 7.82
N GLY A 311 13.35 9.56 6.82
CA GLY A 311 14.64 10.01 6.30
C GLY A 311 15.16 9.20 5.10
N GLY A 312 14.31 8.41 4.44
CA GLY A 312 14.65 7.73 3.20
C GLY A 312 14.83 8.70 2.04
N GLY A 313 15.89 8.50 1.24
CA GLY A 313 16.26 9.36 0.11
C GLY A 313 16.21 8.67 -1.24
N ALA A 314 16.27 7.34 -1.29
CA ALA A 314 16.24 6.62 -2.56
C ALA A 314 15.76 5.17 -2.41
N ASN A 315 15.26 4.63 -3.52
CA ASN A 315 15.16 3.20 -3.74
C ASN A 315 16.12 2.81 -4.84
N ILE A 316 16.78 1.67 -4.68
CA ILE A 316 17.65 1.06 -5.69
C ILE A 316 17.02 -0.28 -6.07
N CYS A 317 16.87 -0.57 -7.35
CA CYS A 317 16.27 -1.82 -7.82
C CYS A 317 16.77 -2.20 -9.20
N PHE A 318 16.45 -3.40 -9.67
CA PHE A 318 16.63 -3.72 -11.10
C PHE A 318 15.49 -3.15 -11.94
N GLU A 319 14.28 -3.14 -11.40
CA GLU A 319 13.07 -2.73 -12.11
C GLU A 319 11.99 -2.32 -11.13
N PHE A 320 11.17 -1.32 -11.42
CA PHE A 320 9.96 -1.06 -10.63
C PHE A 320 8.80 -1.92 -11.14
N ALA A 321 8.09 -2.61 -10.24
CA ALA A 321 6.95 -3.46 -10.63
C ALA A 321 5.84 -2.68 -11.32
N THR A 322 5.66 -1.40 -10.96
CA THR A 322 4.66 -0.51 -11.55
C THR A 322 5.22 0.90 -11.75
N LYS A 323 4.79 1.58 -12.83
CA LYS A 323 5.05 3.02 -13.03
C LYS A 323 4.56 3.86 -11.85
N ARG A 324 3.46 3.42 -11.22
CA ARG A 324 2.82 4.14 -10.11
C ARG A 324 3.71 4.21 -8.88
N TYR A 325 4.35 3.11 -8.48
CA TYR A 325 5.25 3.15 -7.32
C TYR A 325 6.49 4.01 -7.58
N ARG A 326 7.07 3.93 -8.80
CA ARG A 326 8.13 4.84 -9.25
C ARG A 326 7.71 6.31 -9.11
N SER A 327 6.52 6.67 -9.60
CA SER A 327 5.99 8.04 -9.48
C SER A 327 5.75 8.43 -8.01
N ASN A 328 5.35 7.51 -7.13
CA ASN A 328 5.23 7.80 -5.70
C ASN A 328 6.59 8.14 -5.08
N CYS A 329 7.68 7.43 -5.42
CA CYS A 329 9.02 7.79 -4.97
C CYS A 329 9.37 9.24 -5.39
N ILE A 330 9.16 9.57 -6.66
CA ILE A 330 9.41 10.91 -7.22
C ILE A 330 8.57 11.97 -6.51
N ASN A 331 7.26 11.74 -6.32
CA ASN A 331 6.37 12.70 -5.68
C ASN A 331 6.78 13.03 -4.24
N TRP A 332 7.46 12.11 -3.56
CA TRP A 332 8.03 12.32 -2.23
C TRP A 332 9.51 12.73 -2.25
N GLY A 333 10.04 13.04 -3.44
CA GLY A 333 11.42 13.41 -3.76
C GLY A 333 12.47 12.39 -3.34
N MET A 334 12.08 11.12 -3.32
CA MET A 334 13.02 10.01 -3.29
C MET A 334 13.48 9.70 -4.71
N LEU A 335 14.75 9.37 -4.88
CA LEU A 335 15.29 9.02 -6.19
C LEU A 335 15.02 7.53 -6.51
N PRO A 336 14.28 7.22 -7.60
CA PRO A 336 13.95 5.86 -7.98
C PRO A 336 15.06 5.26 -8.85
N PHE A 337 16.23 5.00 -8.28
CA PHE A 337 17.35 4.45 -9.02
C PHE A 337 17.08 3.03 -9.51
N THR A 338 17.53 2.76 -10.73
CA THR A 338 17.66 1.40 -11.27
C THR A 338 19.12 1.05 -11.53
N ILE A 339 19.45 -0.23 -11.55
CA ILE A 339 20.75 -0.76 -11.97
C ILE A 339 20.53 -1.87 -12.99
N ASP A 340 21.49 -2.09 -13.89
CA ASP A 340 21.40 -3.18 -14.86
C ASP A 340 21.39 -4.55 -14.17
N ARG A 341 20.50 -5.46 -14.61
CA ARG A 341 20.38 -6.83 -14.05
C ARG A 341 21.67 -7.66 -14.17
N SER A 342 22.56 -7.30 -15.10
CA SER A 342 23.86 -7.95 -15.25
C SER A 342 24.86 -7.55 -14.17
N VAL A 343 24.59 -6.50 -13.41
CA VAL A 343 25.42 -6.05 -12.29
C VAL A 343 24.89 -6.72 -11.01
N PRO A 344 25.63 -7.67 -10.40
CA PRO A 344 25.20 -8.26 -9.15
C PRO A 344 25.16 -7.20 -8.04
N PHE A 345 24.14 -7.26 -7.19
CA PHE A 345 24.00 -6.37 -6.04
C PHE A 345 24.29 -7.15 -4.75
N ASP A 346 25.56 -7.50 -4.53
CA ASP A 346 26.01 -8.31 -3.40
C ASP A 346 26.41 -7.43 -2.19
N TYR A 347 25.57 -6.44 -1.88
CA TYR A 347 25.82 -5.47 -0.79
C TYR A 347 24.90 -5.71 0.39
N SER A 348 25.35 -5.31 1.58
CA SER A 348 24.69 -5.63 2.84
C SER A 348 24.04 -4.41 3.48
N VAL A 349 23.08 -4.66 4.36
CA VAL A 349 22.54 -3.64 5.27
C VAL A 349 23.69 -2.95 6.01
N GLY A 350 23.67 -1.62 6.02
CA GLY A 350 24.70 -0.78 6.64
C GLY A 350 25.79 -0.29 5.69
N ASP A 351 25.94 -0.90 4.51
CA ASP A 351 26.82 -0.38 3.46
C ASP A 351 26.29 0.96 2.93
N TRP A 352 27.20 1.75 2.38
CA TRP A 352 26.91 3.11 1.91
C TRP A 352 26.99 3.22 0.40
N VAL A 353 26.14 4.05 -0.21
CA VAL A 353 26.20 4.41 -1.64
C VAL A 353 26.36 5.93 -1.75
N PHE A 354 27.47 6.37 -2.31
CA PHE A 354 27.75 7.77 -2.56
C PHE A 354 27.46 8.13 -4.01
N VAL A 355 26.62 9.14 -4.22
CA VAL A 355 26.19 9.63 -5.53
C VAL A 355 26.66 11.09 -5.69
N PRO A 356 27.83 11.33 -6.30
CA PRO A 356 28.35 12.67 -6.50
C PRO A 356 27.55 13.46 -7.54
N GLY A 357 27.38 14.76 -7.33
CA GLY A 357 26.81 15.67 -8.33
C GLY A 357 25.37 15.37 -8.73
N VAL A 358 24.61 14.65 -7.90
CA VAL A 358 23.27 14.16 -8.21
C VAL A 358 22.28 15.29 -8.54
N ARG A 359 22.38 16.44 -7.88
CA ARG A 359 21.56 17.62 -8.20
C ARG A 359 21.78 18.05 -9.65
N LYS A 360 23.03 18.24 -10.04
CA LYS A 360 23.38 18.67 -11.41
C LYS A 360 22.99 17.62 -12.45
N ALA A 361 23.14 16.34 -12.11
CA ALA A 361 22.69 15.23 -12.95
C ALA A 361 21.18 15.30 -13.20
N VAL A 362 20.37 15.51 -12.16
CA VAL A 362 18.92 15.70 -12.28
C VAL A 362 18.61 16.95 -13.09
N GLU A 363 19.20 18.11 -12.80
CA GLU A 363 18.99 19.37 -13.55
C GLU A 363 19.23 19.18 -15.05
N SER A 364 20.34 18.53 -15.38
CA SER A 364 20.80 18.32 -16.77
C SER A 364 20.11 17.14 -17.46
N GLY A 365 19.29 16.35 -16.74
CA GLY A 365 18.65 15.15 -17.29
C GLY A 365 19.63 14.02 -17.62
N VAL A 366 20.73 13.91 -16.87
CA VAL A 366 21.68 12.79 -16.99
C VAL A 366 21.01 11.53 -16.45
N GLU A 367 20.85 10.53 -17.30
CA GLU A 367 20.17 9.28 -16.94
C GLU A 367 21.11 8.26 -16.28
N ASP A 368 22.40 8.26 -16.64
CA ASP A 368 23.40 7.33 -16.10
C ASP A 368 24.34 8.06 -15.14
N ILE A 369 24.23 7.77 -13.85
CA ILE A 369 24.94 8.49 -12.79
C ILE A 369 25.99 7.56 -12.17
N PRO A 370 27.29 7.84 -12.35
CA PRO A 370 28.35 7.13 -11.65
C PRO A 370 28.24 7.34 -10.14
N ALA A 371 28.30 6.25 -9.39
CA ALA A 371 28.27 6.23 -7.94
C ALA A 371 29.30 5.23 -7.39
N LYS A 372 29.54 5.30 -6.09
CA LYS A 372 30.45 4.38 -5.38
C LYS A 372 29.75 3.74 -4.21
N VAL A 373 29.82 2.41 -4.12
CA VAL A 373 29.46 1.67 -2.91
C VAL A 373 30.67 1.62 -1.98
N VAL A 374 30.45 1.85 -0.69
CA VAL A 374 31.46 1.80 0.36
C VAL A 374 31.06 0.73 1.37
N THR A 375 31.86 -0.32 1.44
CA THR A 375 31.64 -1.47 2.33
C THR A 375 32.68 -1.50 3.43
N ALA A 376 32.58 -2.49 4.33
CA ALA A 376 33.65 -2.79 5.29
C ALA A 376 34.99 -3.06 4.58
N TYR A 377 34.96 -3.72 3.41
CA TYR A 377 36.12 -4.25 2.70
C TYR A 377 36.76 -3.28 1.70
N GLY A 378 36.06 -2.24 1.27
CA GLY A 378 36.60 -1.28 0.31
C GLY A 378 35.53 -0.44 -0.37
N THR A 379 35.84 0.02 -1.58
CA THR A 379 34.91 0.73 -2.44
C THR A 379 34.74 0.00 -3.77
N ALA A 380 33.55 0.09 -4.35
CA ALA A 380 33.22 -0.48 -5.65
C ALA A 380 32.43 0.54 -6.48
N ASP A 381 32.67 0.56 -7.79
CA ASP A 381 31.93 1.44 -8.69
C ASP A 381 30.57 0.82 -9.05
N ILE A 382 29.54 1.66 -9.13
CA ILE A 382 28.21 1.27 -9.58
C ILE A 382 27.62 2.39 -10.44
N THR A 383 26.85 2.04 -11.48
CA THR A 383 26.10 3.02 -12.26
C THR A 383 24.64 2.97 -11.83
N LEU A 384 24.10 4.10 -11.41
CA LEU A 384 22.70 4.25 -11.03
C LEU A 384 21.94 4.97 -12.15
N HIS A 385 20.81 4.42 -12.56
CA HIS A 385 20.01 4.95 -13.65
C HIS A 385 18.77 5.71 -13.15
N LEU A 386 18.53 6.91 -13.68
CA LEU A 386 17.32 7.72 -13.52
C LEU A 386 16.63 7.96 -14.86
N LYS A 387 16.32 6.86 -15.58
CA LYS A 387 15.78 6.92 -16.93
C LYS A 387 14.36 7.50 -16.97
N GLY A 388 14.09 8.32 -17.98
CA GLY A 388 12.75 8.78 -18.35
C GLY A 388 12.08 9.72 -17.34
N LEU A 389 12.82 10.62 -16.70
CA LEU A 389 12.23 11.71 -15.91
C LEU A 389 11.66 12.79 -16.82
N THR A 390 10.41 13.21 -16.59
CA THR A 390 9.84 14.39 -17.25
C THR A 390 10.42 15.68 -16.68
N ALA A 391 10.19 16.82 -17.34
CA ALA A 391 10.61 18.13 -16.82
C ALA A 391 10.03 18.40 -15.42
N ASP A 392 8.74 18.12 -15.22
CA ASP A 392 8.08 18.24 -13.92
C ASP A 392 8.67 17.26 -12.89
N GLU A 393 8.89 16.00 -13.25
CA GLU A 393 9.48 15.00 -12.34
C GLU A 393 10.90 15.41 -11.89
N LYS A 394 11.70 16.00 -12.78
CA LYS A 394 13.01 16.58 -12.41
C LYS A 394 12.84 17.71 -11.40
N GLN A 395 11.96 18.66 -11.67
CA GLN A 395 11.76 19.80 -10.77
C GLN A 395 11.18 19.37 -9.41
N ILE A 396 10.27 18.40 -9.39
CA ILE A 396 9.73 17.80 -8.16
C ILE A 396 10.84 17.25 -7.27
N ILE A 397 11.81 16.51 -7.86
CA ILE A 397 12.97 15.99 -7.12
C ILE A 397 13.86 17.13 -6.63
N LEU A 398 14.13 18.13 -7.47
CA LEU A 398 14.98 19.28 -7.10
C LEU A 398 14.41 20.10 -5.96
N ASP A 399 13.10 20.33 -5.97
CA ASP A 399 12.35 21.02 -4.91
C ASP A 399 12.19 20.14 -3.66
N GLY A 400 12.53 18.85 -3.74
CA GLY A 400 12.52 17.90 -2.64
C GLY A 400 11.24 17.09 -2.52
N CYS A 401 10.10 17.56 -3.03
CA CYS A 401 8.87 16.78 -3.21
C CYS A 401 7.82 17.56 -4.02
N LEU A 402 6.72 16.89 -4.36
CA LEU A 402 5.60 17.47 -5.12
C LEU A 402 4.90 18.60 -4.37
N MET A 403 4.81 18.53 -3.04
CA MET A 403 4.20 19.60 -2.24
C MET A 403 5.05 20.88 -2.32
N ASN A 404 6.37 20.74 -2.19
CA ASN A 404 7.29 21.88 -2.34
C ASN A 404 7.24 22.44 -3.76
N TYR A 405 7.17 21.57 -4.77
CA TYR A 405 6.98 21.95 -6.16
C TYR A 405 5.75 22.85 -6.32
N TYR A 406 4.58 22.48 -5.79
CA TYR A 406 3.39 23.33 -5.88
C TYR A 406 3.44 24.60 -5.02
N ALA A 407 4.15 24.56 -3.88
CA ALA A 407 4.32 25.73 -3.02
C ALA A 407 5.32 26.76 -3.58
N ASN A 408 6.15 26.38 -4.55
CA ASN A 408 7.17 27.26 -5.12
C ASN A 408 6.54 28.32 -6.03
N PRO A 409 6.60 29.62 -5.68
CA PRO A 409 5.91 30.70 -6.40
C PRO A 409 6.56 31.07 -7.75
N VAL A 410 7.70 30.47 -8.11
CA VAL A 410 8.48 30.78 -9.34
C VAL A 410 7.83 30.17 -10.60
N LYS A 411 6.51 30.01 -10.64
CA LYS A 411 5.77 29.31 -11.70
C LYS A 411 4.73 30.14 -12.43
N GLU A 412 4.65 31.44 -12.14
CA GLU A 412 3.93 32.40 -12.98
C GLU A 412 4.88 33.14 -13.93
#